data_AF-A0A918PZE4-F1
#
_entry.id   AF-A0A918PZE4-F1
#
_cell.length_a   1.000
_cell.length_b   1.000
_cell.length_c   1.000
_cell.angle_alpha   90.00
_cell.angle_beta   90.00
_cell.angle_gamma   90.00
#
_symmetry.space_group_name_H-M   'P 1'
#
loop_
_entity.id
_entity.type
_entity.pdbx_description
1 polymer ?
#
loop_
_entity_poly.entity_id
_entity_poly.type
_entity_poly.pdbx_seq_one_letter_code
_entity_poly.pdbx_strand_id
1 'polypeptide(L)'
;MTRHCCTAMTNQADWHCDQHDAPFDCPEALVHFNAHFQEYGLIVHDGGASSIGIDFCPWCGQRLPESQRDRWFDELETRGIDPWEDDIPDEFQDARRLSSTPWPRKGQQVVPRTTSTSTSGSGPAGS
;
A
#
# COMPACT_ATOMS: atom_id res chain seq x y z
N MET A 1 -12.28 -11.73 4.66
CA MET A 1 -11.25 -12.32 3.78
C MET A 1 -11.16 -11.52 2.50
N THR A 2 -10.01 -10.91 2.28
CA THR A 2 -9.72 -10.15 1.05
C THR A 2 -9.42 -11.16 -0.06
N ARG A 3 -9.93 -10.93 -1.27
CA ARG A 3 -9.57 -11.77 -2.42
C ARG A 3 -8.29 -11.27 -3.05
N HIS A 4 -7.29 -12.14 -3.17
CA HIS A 4 -6.01 -11.86 -3.83
C HIS A 4 -5.98 -12.42 -5.26
N CYS A 5 -4.99 -12.03 -6.06
CA CYS A 5 -4.88 -12.40 -7.48
C CYS A 5 -4.74 -13.90 -7.75
N CYS A 6 -4.20 -14.67 -6.82
CA CYS A 6 -4.01 -16.11 -6.95
C CYS A 6 -3.96 -16.79 -5.56
N THR A 7 -4.08 -18.12 -5.57
CA THR A 7 -4.00 -18.94 -4.35
C THR A 7 -2.66 -18.78 -3.63
N ALA A 8 -1.55 -18.72 -4.37
CA ALA A 8 -0.22 -18.54 -3.76
C ALA A 8 -0.12 -17.21 -2.99
N MET A 9 -0.55 -16.10 -3.58
CA MET A 9 -0.60 -14.80 -2.89
C MET A 9 -1.55 -14.84 -1.68
N THR A 10 -2.70 -15.50 -1.80
CA THR A 10 -3.65 -15.65 -0.68
C THR A 10 -3.00 -16.37 0.49
N ASN A 11 -2.38 -17.51 0.25
CA ASN A 11 -1.73 -18.31 1.30
C ASN A 11 -0.60 -17.55 2.01
N GLN A 12 0.09 -16.66 1.29
CA GLN A 12 1.22 -15.91 1.83
C GLN A 12 0.79 -14.64 2.56
N ALA A 13 -0.24 -13.95 2.06
CA ALA A 13 -0.83 -12.78 2.72
C ALA A 13 -1.63 -13.17 3.99
N ASP A 14 -2.26 -14.35 3.99
CA ASP A 14 -3.02 -14.89 5.13
C ASP A 14 -2.17 -15.81 6.01
N TRP A 15 -0.83 -15.82 5.85
CA TRP A 15 0.05 -16.68 6.63
C TRP A 15 -0.04 -16.36 8.13
N HIS A 16 -0.23 -17.40 8.93
CA HIS A 16 -0.25 -17.32 10.39
C HIS A 16 0.65 -18.43 10.97
N CYS A 17 1.38 -18.08 12.02
CA CYS A 17 2.24 -18.99 12.76
C CYS A 17 1.72 -19.12 14.19
N ASP A 18 1.61 -20.34 14.71
CA ASP A 18 1.22 -20.59 16.10
C ASP A 18 2.32 -20.24 17.11
N GLN A 19 3.55 -19.99 16.64
CA GLN A 19 4.71 -19.76 17.51
C GLN A 19 5.10 -18.29 17.65
N HIS A 20 4.58 -17.41 16.78
CA HIS A 20 4.97 -16.00 16.73
C HIS A 20 3.71 -15.14 16.66
N ASP A 21 3.64 -14.11 17.49
CA ASP A 21 2.46 -13.22 17.57
C ASP A 21 2.34 -12.32 16.31
N ALA A 22 3.48 -11.91 15.75
CA ALA A 22 3.52 -11.06 14.56
C ALA A 22 4.18 -11.80 13.37
N PRO A 23 3.72 -11.53 12.14
CA PRO A 23 4.32 -12.12 10.95
C PRO A 23 5.79 -11.72 10.77
N PHE A 24 6.19 -10.52 11.21
CA PHE A 24 7.58 -10.06 11.12
C PHE A 24 8.57 -10.86 11.98
N ASP A 25 8.08 -11.55 13.02
CA ASP A 25 8.90 -12.39 13.88
C ASP A 25 9.03 -13.83 13.34
N CYS A 26 8.22 -14.20 12.35
CA CYS A 26 8.19 -15.53 11.78
C CYS A 26 9.10 -15.61 10.54
N PRO A 27 10.17 -16.42 10.53
CA PRO A 27 11.07 -16.53 9.39
C PRO A 27 10.40 -17.11 8.12
N GLU A 28 9.27 -17.79 8.30
CA GLU A 28 8.48 -18.39 7.22
C GLU A 28 7.42 -17.42 6.64
N ALA A 29 7.15 -16.30 7.31
CA ALA A 29 6.27 -15.28 6.76
C ALA A 29 7.00 -14.49 5.68
N LEU A 30 6.43 -14.46 4.47
CA LEU A 30 7.06 -13.81 3.32
C LEU A 30 6.40 -12.48 2.93
N VAL A 31 5.07 -12.41 3.04
CA VAL A 31 4.29 -11.26 2.57
C VAL A 31 3.63 -10.58 3.75
N HIS A 32 3.80 -9.27 3.83
CA HIS A 32 3.00 -8.40 4.67
C HIS A 32 1.94 -7.72 3.79
N PHE A 33 0.66 -7.93 4.10
CA PHE A 33 -0.45 -7.24 3.45
C PHE A 33 -1.05 -6.20 4.39
N ASN A 34 -0.90 -4.92 4.05
CA ASN A 34 -1.54 -3.84 4.77
C ASN A 34 -2.94 -3.60 4.20
N ALA A 35 -3.94 -4.12 4.90
CA ALA A 35 -5.33 -4.00 4.50
C ALA A 35 -5.89 -2.57 4.59
N HIS A 36 -5.25 -1.66 5.34
CA HIS A 36 -5.68 -0.27 5.42
C HIS A 36 -5.37 0.50 4.12
N PHE A 37 -4.18 0.25 3.56
CA PHE A 37 -3.69 0.95 2.37
C PHE A 37 -3.73 0.09 1.09
N GLN A 38 -4.17 -1.16 1.18
CA GLN A 38 -4.15 -2.12 0.06
C GLN A 38 -2.73 -2.40 -0.46
N GLU A 39 -1.74 -2.35 0.42
CA GLU A 39 -0.33 -2.48 0.06
C GLU A 39 0.18 -3.90 0.32
N TYR A 40 1.06 -4.35 -0.55
CA TYR A 40 1.77 -5.62 -0.41
C TYR A 40 3.26 -5.32 -0.25
N GLY A 41 3.88 -5.94 0.74
CA GLY A 41 5.32 -5.88 0.96
C GLY A 41 5.91 -7.28 1.11
N LEU A 42 7.15 -7.44 0.66
CA LEU A 42 7.99 -8.57 1.02
C LEU A 42 8.67 -8.27 2.36
N ILE A 43 8.48 -9.15 3.34
CA ILE A 43 9.06 -8.98 4.67
C ILE A 43 10.59 -9.08 4.57
N VAL A 44 11.27 -8.15 5.24
CA VAL A 44 12.73 -8.17 5.40
C VAL A 44 13.03 -8.68 6.81
N HIS A 45 13.60 -9.87 6.89
CA HIS A 45 13.98 -10.50 8.16
C HIS A 45 15.34 -9.98 8.65
N ASP A 46 15.41 -8.69 8.96
CA ASP A 46 16.59 -8.00 9.52
C ASP A 46 16.55 -7.86 11.06
N GLY A 47 15.52 -8.43 11.70
CA GLY A 47 15.26 -8.31 13.13
C GLY A 47 14.31 -7.15 13.50
N GLY A 48 13.71 -6.47 12.52
CA GLY A 48 12.66 -5.46 12.73
C GLY A 48 11.40 -5.69 11.90
N ALA A 49 10.44 -4.76 12.03
CA ALA A 49 9.19 -4.76 11.25
C ALA A 49 9.36 -4.03 9.91
N SER A 50 10.23 -4.57 9.06
CA SER A 50 10.59 -3.99 7.76
C SER A 50 9.97 -4.77 6.61
N SER A 51 9.53 -4.06 5.55
CA SER A 51 9.09 -4.69 4.31
C SER A 51 9.38 -3.83 3.09
N ILE A 52 9.59 -4.47 1.94
CA ILE A 52 9.79 -3.81 0.65
C ILE A 52 8.50 -3.91 -0.16
N GLY A 53 7.91 -2.76 -0.52
CA GLY A 53 6.70 -2.71 -1.34
C GLY A 53 6.85 -3.40 -2.70
N ILE A 54 5.81 -4.10 -3.15
CA ILE A 54 5.79 -4.76 -4.45
C ILE A 54 4.56 -4.36 -5.28
N ASP A 55 4.78 -4.17 -6.59
CA ASP A 55 3.73 -3.82 -7.55
C ASP A 55 3.19 -5.01 -8.34
N PHE A 56 3.88 -6.16 -8.27
CA PHE A 56 3.54 -7.36 -9.03
C PHE A 56 3.58 -8.58 -8.12
N CYS A 57 2.63 -9.48 -8.31
CA CYS A 57 2.60 -10.76 -7.62
C CYS A 57 3.80 -11.63 -8.04
N PRO A 58 4.67 -12.07 -7.10
CA PRO A 58 5.82 -12.90 -7.42
C PRO A 58 5.47 -14.26 -8.05
N TRP A 59 4.24 -14.74 -7.84
CA TRP A 59 3.82 -16.07 -8.28
C TRP A 59 3.06 -16.09 -9.61
N CYS A 60 2.20 -15.11 -9.88
CA CYS A 60 1.38 -15.11 -11.09
C CYS A 60 1.64 -13.92 -12.03
N GLY A 61 2.55 -13.01 -11.65
CA GLY A 61 2.95 -11.84 -12.44
C GLY A 61 1.85 -10.78 -12.58
N GLN A 62 0.69 -10.96 -11.93
CA GLN A 62 -0.39 -9.99 -11.98
C GLN A 62 0.02 -8.70 -11.28
N ARG A 63 -0.25 -7.56 -11.92
CA ARG A 63 -0.08 -6.25 -11.27
C ARG A 63 -1.03 -6.14 -10.08
N LEU A 64 -0.49 -5.73 -8.95
CA LEU A 64 -1.23 -5.53 -7.72
C LEU A 64 -1.97 -4.19 -7.77
N PRO A 65 -3.06 -4.02 -6.99
CA PRO A 65 -3.74 -2.75 -6.88
C PRO A 65 -2.80 -1.65 -6.40
N GLU A 66 -3.06 -0.42 -6.82
CA GLU A 66 -2.28 0.74 -6.35
C GLU A 66 -2.53 0.99 -4.87
N SER A 67 -1.51 1.54 -4.20
CA SER A 67 -1.65 1.96 -2.81
C SER A 67 -2.75 3.01 -2.70
N GLN A 68 -3.60 2.82 -1.71
CA GLN A 68 -4.67 3.75 -1.36
C GLN A 68 -4.26 4.72 -0.24
N ARG A 69 -2.96 4.76 0.08
CA ARG A 69 -2.34 5.64 1.08
C ARG A 69 -2.48 7.10 0.70
N ASP A 70 -2.05 7.49 -0.50
CA ASP A 70 -2.14 8.88 -0.96
C ASP A 70 -3.59 9.37 -0.93
N ARG A 71 -4.52 8.56 -1.49
CA ARG A 71 -5.96 8.86 -1.44
C ARG A 71 -6.49 9.02 -0.02
N TRP A 72 -5.96 8.26 0.94
CA TRP A 72 -6.38 8.37 2.34
C TRP A 72 -5.95 9.71 2.93
N PHE A 73 -4.68 10.11 2.74
CA PHE A 73 -4.17 11.40 3.20
C PHE A 73 -4.91 12.57 2.54
N ASP A 74 -5.11 12.53 1.22
CA ASP A 74 -5.84 13.56 0.47
C ASP A 74 -7.27 13.75 1.02
N GLU A 75 -7.94 12.66 1.41
CA GLU A 75 -9.30 12.71 1.93
C GLU A 75 -9.37 13.28 3.36
N LEU A 76 -8.39 12.97 4.21
CA LEU A 76 -8.27 13.56 5.53
C LEU A 76 -7.94 15.06 5.46
N GLU A 77 -6.98 15.44 4.62
CA GLU A 77 -6.62 16.85 4.40
C GLU A 77 -7.82 17.66 3.90
N THR A 78 -8.60 17.11 2.96
CA THR A 78 -9.82 17.75 2.46
C THR A 78 -10.85 18.00 3.57
N ARG A 79 -10.87 17.16 4.60
CA ARG A 79 -11.73 17.30 5.77
C ARG A 79 -11.10 18.14 6.88
N GLY A 80 -9.86 18.58 6.70
CA GLY A 80 -9.09 19.35 7.69
C GLY A 80 -8.69 18.53 8.91
N ILE A 81 -8.48 17.21 8.75
CA ILE A 81 -8.09 16.30 9.82
C ILE A 81 -6.58 16.05 9.70
N ASP A 82 -5.82 16.37 10.73
CA ASP A 82 -4.42 16.00 10.84
C ASP A 82 -4.29 14.59 11.45
N PRO A 83 -3.82 13.58 10.69
CA PRO A 83 -3.69 12.22 11.20
C PRO A 83 -2.69 12.05 12.34
N TRP A 84 -1.88 13.06 12.64
CA TRP A 84 -0.91 13.04 13.72
C TRP A 84 -1.42 13.68 15.02
N GLU A 85 -2.43 14.55 14.93
CA GLU A 85 -2.93 15.36 16.06
C GLU A 85 -4.41 15.10 16.36
N ASP A 86 -5.20 14.74 15.36
CA ASP A 86 -6.65 14.59 15.46
C ASP A 86 -7.12 13.13 15.51
N ASP A 87 -8.31 12.92 16.08
CA ASP A 87 -8.98 11.61 16.07
C ASP A 87 -9.42 11.25 14.64
N ILE A 88 -8.90 10.13 14.13
CA ILE A 88 -9.27 9.60 12.82
C ILE A 88 -10.66 8.95 12.88
N PRO A 89 -11.63 9.36 12.05
CA PRO A 89 -12.96 8.72 12.03
C PRO A 89 -12.90 7.22 11.70
N ASP A 90 -13.75 6.41 12.33
CA ASP A 90 -13.75 4.93 12.18
C ASP A 90 -13.84 4.46 10.71
N GLU A 91 -14.51 5.21 9.85
CA GLU A 91 -14.61 4.92 8.41
C GLU A 91 -13.26 4.92 7.67
N PHE A 92 -12.26 5.60 8.23
CA PHE A 92 -10.89 5.65 7.73
C PHE A 92 -9.97 4.61 8.35
N GLN A 93 -10.41 3.91 9.40
CA GLN A 93 -9.62 2.91 10.11
C GLN A 93 -9.82 1.48 9.56
N ASP A 94 -10.83 1.25 8.70
CA ASP A 94 -11.16 -0.09 8.19
C ASP A 94 -10.90 -0.23 6.67
N ALA A 95 -10.42 -1.41 6.28
CA ALA A 95 -10.23 -1.86 4.90
C ALA A 95 -11.52 -1.80 4.05
N ARG A 96 -12.70 -1.68 4.68
CA ARG A 96 -13.99 -1.53 3.96
C ARG A 96 -14.01 -0.34 2.99
N ARG A 97 -13.26 0.74 3.25
CA ARG A 97 -13.12 1.87 2.31
C ARG A 97 -12.58 1.45 0.93
N LEU A 98 -11.82 0.36 0.89
CA LEU A 98 -11.21 -0.20 -0.31
C LEU A 98 -12.19 -0.95 -1.22
N SER A 99 -13.45 -1.13 -0.82
CA SER A 99 -14.45 -1.90 -1.59
C SER A 99 -14.73 -1.34 -3.00
N SER A 100 -14.26 -0.12 -3.27
CA SER A 100 -14.40 0.59 -4.55
C SER A 100 -13.17 0.49 -5.46
N THR A 101 -12.04 -0.08 -5.01
CA THR A 101 -10.80 -0.11 -5.81
C THR A 101 -10.72 -1.40 -6.63
N PRO A 102 -10.92 -1.34 -7.97
CA PRO A 102 -10.84 -2.53 -8.81
C PRO A 102 -9.40 -3.03 -8.95
N TRP A 103 -9.25 -4.35 -9.06
CA TRP A 103 -7.98 -4.95 -9.45
C TRP A 103 -7.60 -4.54 -10.88
N PRO A 104 -6.32 -4.27 -11.17
CA PRO A 104 -5.86 -4.03 -12.53
C PRO A 104 -6.21 -5.21 -13.44
N ARG A 105 -6.67 -4.94 -14.66
CA ARG A 105 -6.90 -6.01 -15.64
C ARG A 105 -5.55 -6.60 -16.06
N LYS A 106 -5.48 -7.92 -16.26
CA LYS A 106 -4.27 -8.58 -16.81
C LYS A 106 -3.89 -7.90 -18.13
N GLY A 107 -2.66 -7.40 -18.23
CA GLY A 107 -2.12 -6.71 -19.41
C GLY A 107 -2.40 -5.20 -19.46
N GLN A 108 -2.98 -4.60 -18.42
CA GLN A 108 -3.17 -3.15 -18.34
C GLN A 108 -1.90 -2.50 -17.77
N GLN A 109 -1.15 -1.81 -18.62
CA GLN A 109 0.00 -1.02 -18.20
C GLN A 109 -0.49 0.35 -17.71
N VAL A 110 -0.15 0.73 -16.48
CA VAL A 110 -0.38 2.09 -15.99
C VAL A 110 0.90 2.87 -16.22
N VAL A 111 0.77 4.01 -16.91
CA VAL A 111 1.85 4.99 -17.01
C VAL A 111 2.05 5.61 -15.63
N PRO A 112 3.25 5.59 -15.04
CA PRO A 112 3.49 6.23 -13.75
C PRO A 112 3.11 7.71 -13.87
N ARG A 113 2.34 8.20 -12.90
CA ARG A 113 1.96 9.62 -12.81
C ARG A 113 3.27 10.39 -12.57
N THR A 114 3.83 10.98 -13.62
CA THR A 114 4.99 11.85 -13.47
C THR A 114 4.57 13.01 -12.59
N THR A 115 5.22 13.15 -11.43
CA THR A 115 5.16 14.37 -10.63
C THR A 115 5.60 15.51 -11.52
N SER A 116 4.63 16.33 -11.93
CA SER A 116 4.87 17.51 -12.73
C SER A 116 5.48 18.55 -11.79
N THR A 117 6.80 18.52 -11.63
CA THR A 117 7.53 19.58 -10.94
C THR A 117 7.42 20.84 -11.78
N SER A 118 6.45 21.70 -11.46
CA SER A 118 6.36 23.04 -12.01
C SER A 118 7.49 23.88 -11.41
N THR A 119 8.65 23.89 -12.07
CA THR A 119 9.70 24.87 -11.78
C THR A 119 9.22 26.24 -12.25
N SER A 120 8.68 27.04 -11.34
CA SER A 120 8.47 28.47 -11.56
C SER A 120 9.82 29.16 -11.73
N GLY A 121 10.19 29.45 -12.98
CA GLY A 121 11.39 30.21 -13.30
C GLY A 121 11.23 31.68 -12.93
N SER A 122 11.92 32.11 -11.87
CA SER A 122 12.16 33.52 -11.60
C SER A 122 13.36 33.98 -12.43
N GLY A 123 13.12 34.77 -13.47
CA GLY A 123 14.18 35.43 -14.25
C GLY A 123 14.86 36.55 -13.44
N PRO A 124 16.15 36.82 -13.65
CA PRO A 124 16.82 37.91 -12.94
C PRO A 124 16.46 39.26 -13.55
N ALA A 125 16.11 40.22 -12.70
CA ALA A 125 16.02 41.62 -13.05
C ALA A 125 17.44 42.14 -13.32
N GLY A 126 17.68 42.60 -14.55
CA GLY A 126 18.91 43.30 -14.91
C GLY A 126 18.94 44.71 -14.32
N SER A 127 20.13 45.14 -13.93
CA SER A 127 20.52 46.53 -13.66
C SER A 127 21.73 46.87 -14.50
#